data_AF-W4PGA7-F1
#
_entry.id   AF-W4PGA7-F1
#
_cell.length_a   1.000
_cell.length_b   1.000
_cell.length_c   1.000
_cell.angle_alpha   90.00
_cell.angle_beta   90.00
_cell.angle_gamma   90.00
#
_symmetry.space_group_name_H-M   'P 1'
#
loop_
_entity.id
_entity.type
_entity.pdbx_description
1 polymer ?
#
loop_
_entity_poly.entity_id
_entity_poly.type
_entity_poly.pdbx_seq_one_letter_code
_entity_poly.pdbx_strand_id
1 'polypeptide(L)'
;MSKISEAQEILSVLGLPPAQQNEISALTLLASCGLKEKDKWTDTTRNSLKISKDIMAFVNRNYKKEQPYAPNTRETFRRQVLHQFL
;
A
#
# COMPACT_ATOMS: atom_id res chain seq x y z
N MET A 1 -15.75 8.09 -1.83
CA MET A 1 -14.28 8.14 -1.76
C MET A 1 -13.76 6.76 -2.15
N SER A 2 -12.63 6.65 -2.85
CA SER A 2 -12.03 5.33 -3.12
C SER A 2 -11.21 4.86 -1.92
N LYS A 3 -10.99 3.55 -1.79
CA LYS A 3 -10.18 2.98 -0.71
C LYS A 3 -8.74 3.50 -0.71
N ILE A 4 -8.22 3.81 -1.89
CA ILE A 4 -6.90 4.42 -2.06
C ILE A 4 -6.92 5.85 -1.50
N SER A 5 -7.92 6.67 -1.83
CA SER A 5 -8.02 8.03 -1.29
C SER A 5 -8.17 8.05 0.23
N GLU A 6 -8.96 7.13 0.80
CA GLU A 6 -9.04 6.96 2.27
C GLU A 6 -7.67 6.62 2.86
N ALA A 7 -6.91 5.71 2.24
CA ALA A 7 -5.56 5.37 2.68
C ALA A 7 -4.60 6.56 2.60
N GLN A 8 -4.69 7.40 1.56
CA GLN A 8 -3.90 8.63 1.45
C GLN A 8 -4.24 9.63 2.55
N GLU A 9 -5.53 9.79 2.87
CA GLU A 9 -5.99 10.63 3.97
C GLU A 9 -5.45 10.13 5.32
N ILE A 10 -5.48 8.81 5.56
CA ILE A 10 -4.88 8.21 6.75
C ILE A 10 -3.39 8.54 6.84
N LEU A 11 -2.63 8.39 5.75
CA LEU A 11 -1.19 8.72 5.73
C LEU A 11 -0.95 10.21 6.04
N SER A 12 -1.83 11.10 5.55
CA SER A 12 -1.77 12.53 5.84
C SER A 12 -2.09 12.84 7.31
N VAL A 13 -3.15 12.25 7.87
CA VAL A 13 -3.54 12.41 9.28
C VAL A 13 -2.47 11.86 10.24
N LEU A 14 -1.77 10.79 9.84
CA LEU A 14 -0.63 10.26 10.58
C LEU A 14 0.63 11.16 10.49
N GLY A 15 0.59 12.24 9.70
CA GLY A 15 1.66 13.22 9.60
C GLY A 15 2.81 12.82 8.68
N LEU A 16 2.61 11.85 7.77
CA LEU A 16 3.66 11.47 6.84
C LEU A 16 3.93 12.60 5.82
N PRO A 17 5.18 12.78 5.36
CA PRO A 17 5.52 13.78 4.34
C PRO A 17 4.70 13.61 3.05
N PRO A 18 4.44 14.69 2.27
CA PRO A 18 3.65 14.61 1.04
C PRO A 18 4.16 13.56 0.03
N ALA A 19 5.48 13.34 -0.02
CA ALA A 19 6.10 12.31 -0.86
C ALA A 19 5.65 10.87 -0.52
N GLN A 20 5.08 10.65 0.66
CA GLN A 20 4.60 9.36 1.18
C GLN A 20 3.07 9.31 1.27
N GLN A 21 2.37 10.29 0.69
CA GLN A 21 0.91 10.31 0.57
C GLN A 21 0.45 9.94 -0.86
N ASN A 22 1.37 9.43 -1.68
CA ASN A 22 1.09 9.03 -3.05
C ASN A 22 0.40 7.66 -3.14
N GLU A 23 -0.03 7.30 -4.35
CA GLU A 23 -0.75 6.05 -4.61
C GLU A 23 0.03 4.81 -4.16
N ILE A 24 1.33 4.72 -4.43
CA ILE A 24 2.14 3.56 -4.04
C ILE A 24 2.23 3.41 -2.52
N SER A 25 2.25 4.52 -1.78
CA SER A 25 2.24 4.51 -0.31
C SER A 25 0.90 4.05 0.24
N ALA A 26 -0.20 4.55 -0.32
CA ALA A 26 -1.55 4.12 0.02
C ALA A 26 -1.77 2.63 -0.26
N LEU A 27 -1.32 2.15 -1.43
CA LEU A 27 -1.41 0.73 -1.79
C LEU A 27 -0.55 -0.15 -0.88
N THR A 28 0.61 0.35 -0.44
CA THR A 28 1.47 -0.36 0.53
C THR A 28 0.81 -0.46 1.91
N LEU A 29 0.16 0.62 2.36
CA LEU A 29 -0.63 0.60 3.60
C LEU A 29 -1.76 -0.43 3.50
N LEU A 30 -2.55 -0.40 2.42
CA LEU A 30 -3.67 -1.32 2.19
C LEU A 30 -3.20 -2.78 2.15
N ALA A 31 -2.09 -3.05 1.48
CA ALA A 31 -1.47 -4.38 1.46
C ALA A 31 -1.00 -4.83 2.85
N SER A 32 -0.43 -3.90 3.64
CA SER A 32 0.02 -4.17 5.01
C SER A 32 -1.15 -4.49 5.94
N CYS A 33 -2.29 -3.85 5.70
CA CYS A 33 -3.55 -4.10 6.39
C CYS A 33 -4.33 -5.32 5.86
N GLY A 34 -4.00 -5.82 4.66
CA GLY A 34 -4.72 -6.89 3.98
C GLY A 34 -6.09 -6.49 3.43
N LEU A 35 -6.32 -5.19 3.19
CA LEU A 35 -7.62 -4.65 2.80
C LEU A 35 -7.75 -4.44 1.28
N LYS A 36 -8.88 -4.88 0.73
CA LYS A 36 -9.32 -4.63 -0.65
C LYS A 36 -10.31 -3.48 -0.69
N GLU A 37 -10.71 -3.09 -1.90
CA GLU A 37 -11.58 -1.95 -2.13
C GLU A 37 -12.92 -2.00 -1.39
N LYS A 38 -13.47 -3.19 -1.16
CA LYS A 38 -14.77 -3.36 -0.50
C LYS A 38 -14.68 -3.78 0.98
N ASP A 39 -13.47 -4.00 1.50
CA ASP A 39 -13.26 -4.46 2.86
C ASP A 39 -13.40 -3.30 3.86
N LYS A 40 -13.87 -3.58 5.08
CA LYS A 40 -13.98 -2.54 6.11
C LYS A 40 -12.62 -2.31 6.75
N TRP A 41 -12.36 -1.10 7.22
CA TRP A 41 -11.13 -0.80 7.98
C TRP A 41 -11.01 -1.61 9.28
N THR A 42 -12.12 -2.14 9.81
CA THR A 42 -12.13 -3.04 10.96
C THR A 42 -11.62 -4.45 10.65
N ASP A 43 -11.53 -4.84 9.38
CA ASP A 43 -11.09 -6.17 8.93
C ASP A 43 -9.56 -6.26 8.79
N THR A 44 -8.83 -5.30 9.35
CA THR A 44 -7.37 -5.21 9.23
C THR A 44 -6.67 -6.40 9.88
N THR A 45 -5.59 -6.86 9.24
CA THR A 45 -4.72 -7.91 9.78
C THR A 45 -3.32 -7.37 10.00
N ARG A 46 -2.59 -8.00 10.93
CA ARG A 46 -1.18 -7.69 11.19
C ARG A 46 -0.34 -8.93 10.91
N ASN A 47 0.22 -8.98 9.70
CA ASN A 47 1.06 -10.08 9.24
C ASN A 47 2.47 -9.59 8.89
N SER A 48 3.47 -10.45 9.04
CA SER A 48 4.81 -10.19 8.51
C SER A 48 4.81 -10.44 7.00
N LEU A 49 5.14 -9.43 6.21
CA LEU A 49 5.02 -9.47 4.74
C LEU A 49 6.39 -9.31 4.07
N LYS A 50 6.60 -10.06 2.98
CA LYS A 50 7.71 -9.88 2.05
C LYS A 50 7.27 -8.97 0.91
N ILE A 51 8.13 -8.03 0.53
CA ILE A 51 7.82 -6.98 -0.47
C ILE A 51 7.25 -7.56 -1.77
N SER A 52 7.96 -8.50 -2.42
CA SER A 52 7.53 -9.03 -3.72
C SER A 52 6.40 -10.04 -3.63
N LYS A 53 6.50 -11.00 -2.70
CA LYS A 53 5.59 -12.15 -2.63
C LYS A 53 4.25 -11.82 -1.98
N ASP A 54 4.23 -10.81 -1.11
CA ASP A 54 3.04 -10.47 -0.35
C ASP A 54 2.53 -9.07 -0.77
N ILE A 55 3.32 -8.01 -0.58
CA ILE A 55 2.86 -6.62 -0.83
C ILE A 55 2.58 -6.38 -2.32
N MET A 56 3.59 -6.54 -3.18
CA MET A 56 3.43 -6.30 -4.63
C MET A 56 2.41 -7.27 -5.25
N ALA A 57 2.43 -8.55 -4.85
CA ALA A 57 1.47 -9.53 -5.33
C ALA A 57 0.03 -9.15 -4.95
N PHE A 58 -0.19 -8.70 -3.72
CA PHE A 58 -1.49 -8.21 -3.26
C PHE A 58 -1.95 -7.00 -4.06
N VAL A 59 -1.09 -6.00 -4.23
CA VAL A 59 -1.40 -4.77 -4.97
C VAL A 59 -1.74 -5.09 -6.43
N ASN A 60 -0.90 -5.88 -7.11
CA ASN A 60 -1.13 -6.27 -8.49
C ASN A 60 -2.41 -7.07 -8.67
N ARG A 61 -2.76 -7.93 -7.70
CA ARG A 61 -3.98 -8.74 -7.77
C ARG A 61 -5.26 -7.91 -7.56
N ASN A 62 -5.26 -6.97 -6.61
CA ASN A 62 -6.49 -6.34 -6.13
C ASN A 62 -6.69 -4.90 -6.63
N TYR A 63 -5.62 -4.18 -7.00
CA TYR A 63 -5.67 -2.76 -7.35
C TYR A 63 -5.01 -2.42 -8.69
N LYS A 64 -4.00 -3.18 -9.11
CA LYS A 64 -3.22 -2.96 -10.34
C LYS A 64 -3.33 -4.15 -11.30
N LYS A 65 -4.52 -4.75 -11.42
CA LYS A 65 -4.71 -5.97 -12.23
C LYS A 65 -4.49 -5.74 -13.72
N GLU A 66 -4.91 -4.59 -14.24
CA GLU A 66 -4.77 -4.24 -15.66
C GLU A 66 -3.34 -3.81 -16.02
N GLN A 67 -2.67 -3.14 -15.09
CA GLN A 67 -1.30 -2.64 -15.27
C GLN A 67 -0.47 -2.96 -14.02
N PRO A 68 -0.04 -4.21 -13.86
CA PRO A 68 0.67 -4.67 -12.66
C PRO A 68 2.07 -4.04 -12.56
N TYR A 69 2.50 -3.75 -11.35
CA TYR A 69 3.86 -3.29 -11.10
C TYR A 69 4.87 -4.37 -11.47
N ALA A 70 5.83 -4.00 -12.31
CA ALA A 70 6.94 -4.85 -12.72
C ALA A 70 7.94 -5.08 -11.57
N PRO A 71 8.75 -6.16 -11.61
CA PRO A 71 9.66 -6.54 -10.53
C PRO A 71 10.65 -5.45 -10.09
N ASN A 72 11.09 -4.60 -11.02
CA ASN A 72 11.98 -3.47 -10.73
C ASN A 72 11.35 -2.43 -9.79
N THR A 73 10.02 -2.35 -9.72
CA THR A 73 9.29 -1.45 -8.80
C THR A 73 9.50 -1.83 -7.34
N ARG A 74 10.00 -3.04 -7.04
CA ARG A 74 10.29 -3.50 -5.68
C ARG A 74 11.14 -2.51 -4.90
N GLU A 75 12.13 -1.88 -5.54
CA GLU A 75 12.99 -0.92 -4.87
C GLU A 75 12.27 0.39 -4.53
N THR A 76 11.23 0.77 -5.29
CA THR A 76 10.35 1.89 -4.94
C THR A 76 9.55 1.57 -3.68
N PHE A 77 8.90 0.40 -3.62
CA PHE A 77 8.20 -0.05 -2.40
C PHE A 77 9.14 -0.06 -1.18
N ARG A 78 10.38 -0.53 -1.36
CA ARG A 78 11.36 -0.62 -0.27
C ARG A 78 11.88 0.75 0.20
N ARG A 79 12.46 1.55 -0.71
CA ARG A 79 13.20 2.77 -0.37
C ARG A 79 12.31 3.99 -0.19
N GLN A 80 11.26 4.11 -1.00
CA GLN A 80 10.43 5.33 -1.04
C GLN A 80 9.23 5.25 -0.11
N VAL A 81 8.82 4.02 0.28
CA VAL A 81 7.66 3.81 1.13
C VAL A 81 8.06 3.14 2.44
N LEU A 82 8.43 1.84 2.42
CA LEU A 82 8.60 1.06 3.64
C LEU A 82 9.74 1.56 4.55
N HIS A 83 10.85 2.01 3.97
CA HIS A 83 11.94 2.60 4.76
C HIS A 83 11.48 3.85 5.53
N GLN A 84 10.48 4.57 5.02
CA GLN A 84 10.02 5.82 5.63
C GLN A 84 8.85 5.60 6.62
N PHE A 85 8.21 4.43 6.56
CA PHE A 85 7.19 4.03 7.53
C PHE A 85 7.81 3.58 8.87
N LEU A 86 9.14 3.42 8.92
CA LEU A 86 9.94 3.01 10.07
C LEU A 86 10.78 4.18 10.58
#